data_AF-A0A256WIW6-F1
#
_entry.id   AF-A0A256WIW6-F1
#
_cell.length_a   1.000
_cell.length_b   1.000
_cell.length_c   1.000
_cell.angle_alpha   90.00
_cell.angle_beta   90.00
_cell.angle_gamma   90.00
#
_symmetry.space_group_name_H-M   'P 1'
#
loop_
_entity.id
_entity.type
_entity.pdbx_description
1 polymer ?
#
loop_
_entity_poly.entity_id
_entity_poly.type
_entity_poly.pdbx_seq_one_letter_code
_entity_poly.pdbx_strand_id
1 'polypeptide(L)'
;MANRNKYDKLVDFRIEHLPFDHKTSVFPKGYNNSLSYAQKHPVDLLKWLYKNQSQEGRKHLNNRLFVVLYDEHRQKHWKMKAEISVLKNSIDNYLQQFSKDKLISFNAGDGMVFADIIWVMAGAKAKPKPYSL
;
A
#
# COMPACT_ATOMS: atom_id res chain seq x y z
N MET A 1 -5.31 17.02 -2.97
CA MET A 1 -4.77 18.08 -3.86
C MET A 1 -3.36 17.69 -4.26
N ALA A 2 -3.00 17.81 -5.54
CA ALA A 2 -1.61 17.65 -5.98
C ALA A 2 -0.70 18.69 -5.28
N ASN A 3 0.54 18.29 -5.00
CA ASN A 3 1.50 19.15 -4.30
C ASN A 3 1.74 20.45 -5.09
N ARG A 4 1.36 21.60 -4.51
CA ARG A 4 1.47 22.92 -5.17
C ARG A 4 2.90 23.48 -5.11
N ASN A 5 3.82 22.83 -4.39
CA ASN A 5 5.21 23.29 -4.25
C ASN A 5 6.17 22.34 -4.97
N LYS A 6 6.66 22.76 -6.13
CA LYS A 6 7.66 22.05 -6.95
C LYS A 6 9.03 21.83 -6.28
N TYR A 7 9.23 22.35 -5.07
CA TYR A 7 10.47 22.21 -4.30
C TYR A 7 10.35 21.26 -3.09
N ASP A 8 9.16 20.76 -2.75
CA ASP A 8 8.97 19.77 -1.69
C ASP A 8 9.17 18.34 -2.27
N LYS A 9 10.43 18.00 -2.52
CA LYS A 9 10.86 16.77 -3.23
C LYS A 9 10.70 15.48 -2.41
N LEU A 10 10.14 15.55 -1.19
CA LEU A 10 10.07 14.42 -0.24
C LEU A 10 8.64 13.96 0.05
N VAL A 11 7.63 14.63 -0.51
CA VAL A 11 6.21 14.31 -0.31
C VAL A 11 5.54 14.10 -1.66
N ASP A 12 5.05 12.88 -1.89
CA ASP A 12 4.35 12.54 -3.13
C ASP A 12 2.95 13.18 -3.16
N PHE A 13 2.21 13.11 -2.05
CA PHE A 13 0.86 13.63 -1.95
C PHE A 13 0.45 13.94 -0.51
N ARG A 14 -0.73 14.55 -0.37
CA ARG A 14 -1.37 14.80 0.93
C ARG A 14 -2.80 14.26 0.96
N ILE A 15 -3.15 13.56 2.02
CA ILE A 15 -4.53 13.16 2.36
C ILE A 15 -4.90 13.89 3.65
N GLU A 16 -6.01 14.64 3.65
CA GLU A 16 -6.44 15.44 4.82
C GLU A 16 -5.31 16.31 5.41
N HIS A 17 -4.50 16.93 4.53
CA HIS A 17 -3.31 17.74 4.84
C HIS A 17 -2.09 16.99 5.39
N LEU A 18 -2.20 15.71 5.73
CA LEU A 18 -1.06 14.87 6.13
C LEU A 18 -0.20 14.51 4.92
N PRO A 19 1.13 14.71 4.97
CA PRO A 19 2.03 14.32 3.89
C PRO A 19 2.25 12.82 3.90
N PHE A 20 2.25 12.20 2.71
CA PHE A 20 2.57 10.80 2.50
C PHE A 20 3.51 10.61 1.31
N ASP A 21 4.37 9.61 1.46
CA ASP A 21 5.15 8.95 0.41
C ASP A 21 4.43 7.64 0.04
N HIS A 22 4.36 7.28 -1.25
CA HIS A 22 3.84 5.95 -1.62
C HIS A 22 4.99 5.01 -1.98
N LYS A 23 4.87 3.76 -1.54
CA LYS A 23 5.72 2.68 -2.04
C LYS A 23 4.87 1.53 -2.55
N THR A 24 5.18 1.13 -3.77
CA THR A 24 4.57 -0.04 -4.40
C THR A 24 5.51 -1.24 -4.25
N SER A 25 4.99 -2.37 -3.79
CA SER A 25 5.78 -3.59 -3.59
C SER A 25 4.96 -4.82 -3.91
N VAL A 26 5.55 -5.81 -4.58
CA VAL A 26 4.98 -7.16 -4.58
C VAL A 26 5.13 -7.74 -3.17
N PHE A 27 4.16 -8.52 -2.70
CA PHE A 27 4.21 -9.14 -1.39
C PHE A 27 5.59 -9.81 -1.17
N PRO A 28 6.33 -9.35 -0.14
CA PRO A 28 7.76 -9.62 -0.07
C PRO A 28 8.05 -11.10 0.17
N LYS A 29 8.81 -11.72 -0.74
CA LYS A 29 9.24 -13.11 -0.62
C LYS A 29 10.09 -13.38 0.63
N GLY A 30 10.80 -12.36 1.13
CA GLY A 30 11.64 -12.45 2.34
C GLY A 30 10.89 -12.18 3.64
N TYR A 31 9.59 -11.90 3.59
CA TYR A 31 8.76 -11.80 4.79
C TYR A 31 8.29 -13.19 5.18
N ASN A 32 8.74 -13.66 6.34
CA ASN A 32 8.58 -15.06 6.77
C ASN A 32 7.19 -15.39 7.34
N ASN A 33 6.14 -14.73 6.85
CA ASN A 33 4.76 -14.97 7.26
C ASN A 33 3.85 -15.00 6.04
N SER A 34 2.70 -15.66 6.18
CA SER A 34 1.71 -15.76 5.11
C SER A 34 1.00 -14.42 4.86
N LEU A 35 0.37 -14.27 3.69
CA LEU A 35 -0.50 -13.13 3.41
C LEU A 35 -1.61 -13.00 4.45
N SER A 36 -2.27 -14.11 4.81
CA SER A 36 -3.37 -14.10 5.79
C SER A 36 -2.89 -13.60 7.16
N TYR A 37 -1.68 -13.99 7.57
CA TYR A 37 -1.07 -13.46 8.78
C TYR A 37 -0.83 -11.95 8.65
N ALA A 38 -0.23 -11.51 7.54
CA ALA A 38 0.06 -10.10 7.31
C ALA A 38 -1.19 -9.21 7.31
N GLN A 39 -2.31 -9.70 6.78
CA GLN A 39 -3.59 -8.97 6.80
C GLN A 39 -4.19 -8.86 8.21
N LYS A 40 -3.96 -9.85 9.07
CA LYS A 40 -4.39 -9.84 10.49
C LYS A 40 -3.43 -9.06 11.38
N HIS A 41 -2.15 -8.99 10.99
CA HIS A 41 -1.06 -8.36 11.73
C HIS A 41 -0.31 -7.34 10.84
N PRO A 42 -1.00 -6.32 10.29
CA PRO A 42 -0.43 -5.40 9.30
C PRO A 42 0.78 -4.61 9.84
N VAL A 43 0.82 -4.35 11.15
CA VAL A 43 1.95 -3.67 11.80
C VAL A 43 3.28 -4.40 11.62
N ASP A 44 3.27 -5.73 11.62
CA ASP A 44 4.51 -6.53 11.50
C ASP A 44 5.06 -6.46 10.08
N LEU A 45 4.17 -6.50 9.09
CA LEU A 45 4.56 -6.30 7.71
C LEU A 45 5.05 -4.86 7.48
N LEU A 46 4.38 -3.85 8.03
CA LEU A 46 4.81 -2.45 7.92
C LEU A 46 6.22 -2.25 8.51
N LYS A 47 6.49 -2.76 9.70
CA LYS A 47 7.83 -2.72 10.31
C LYS A 47 8.88 -3.40 9.42
N TRP A 48 8.54 -4.57 8.86
CA TRP A 48 9.43 -5.26 7.92
C TRP A 48 9.68 -4.43 6.66
N LEU A 49 8.64 -3.84 6.06
CA LEU A 49 8.73 -3.01 4.86
C LEU A 49 9.60 -1.78 5.10
N TYR A 50 9.39 -1.04 6.19
CA TYR A 50 10.24 0.09 6.55
C TYR A 50 11.71 -0.34 6.74
N LYS A 51 11.96 -1.45 7.44
CA LYS A 51 13.33 -1.94 7.67
C LYS A 51 14.04 -2.31 6.37
N ASN A 52 13.35 -2.94 5.43
CA ASN A 52 13.96 -3.53 4.23
C ASN A 52 13.89 -2.63 2.97
N GLN A 53 12.97 -1.67 2.90
CA GLN A 53 12.78 -0.78 1.73
C GLN A 53 13.23 0.67 1.97
N SER A 54 13.71 1.00 3.17
CA SER A 54 14.11 2.36 3.56
C SER A 54 15.62 2.56 3.72
N GLN A 55 16.45 1.65 3.20
CA GLN A 55 17.91 1.66 3.39
C GLN A 55 18.68 2.55 2.41
N GLU A 56 18.09 2.95 1.28
CA GLU A 56 18.79 3.76 0.28
C GLU A 56 18.43 5.25 0.38
N GLY A 57 19.39 6.04 0.86
CA GLY A 57 19.52 7.48 0.59
C GLY A 57 18.50 8.41 1.26
N ARG A 58 18.92 9.03 2.38
CA ARG A 58 18.17 9.95 3.27
C ARG A 58 17.17 9.22 4.18
N LYS A 59 17.57 9.04 5.45
CA LYS A 59 16.78 8.47 6.56
C LYS A 59 15.61 9.38 6.99
N HIS A 60 14.80 9.85 6.05
CA HIS A 60 13.55 10.51 6.39
C HIS A 60 12.46 9.43 6.42
N LEU A 61 12.12 9.01 7.63
CA LEU A 61 10.99 8.12 7.89
C LEU A 61 9.70 8.95 7.79
N ASN A 62 9.24 9.18 6.57
CA ASN A 62 7.97 9.85 6.31
C ASN A 62 6.82 8.87 6.52
N ASN A 63 5.61 9.41 6.70
CA ASN A 63 4.39 8.62 6.65
C ASN A 63 4.28 7.94 5.28
N ARG A 64 3.98 6.64 5.25
CA ARG A 64 3.93 5.88 4.00
C ARG A 64 2.63 5.11 3.84
N LEU A 65 2.07 5.17 2.63
CA LEU A 65 1.10 4.19 2.19
C LEU A 65 1.81 3.15 1.34
N PHE A 66 1.72 1.88 1.75
CA PHE A 66 2.26 0.77 0.98
C PHE A 66 1.18 0.17 0.11
N VAL A 67 1.39 0.19 -1.19
CA VAL A 67 0.57 -0.59 -2.13
C VAL A 67 1.21 -1.96 -2.28
N VAL A 68 0.61 -2.97 -1.66
CA VAL A 68 1.13 -4.35 -1.66
C VAL A 68 0.35 -5.17 -2.68
N LEU A 69 1.03 -5.55 -3.77
CA LEU A 69 0.47 -6.41 -4.80
C LEU A 69 0.68 -7.88 -4.45
N TYR A 70 -0.39 -8.67 -4.52
CA TYR A 70 -0.32 -10.12 -4.36
C TYR A 70 -1.10 -10.80 -5.48
N ASP A 71 -0.44 -11.73 -6.16
CA ASP A 71 -1.04 -12.59 -7.18
C ASP A 71 -1.18 -14.01 -6.60
N GLU A 72 -2.43 -14.43 -6.38
CA GLU A 72 -2.77 -15.77 -5.86
C GLU A 72 -2.40 -16.90 -6.83
N HIS A 73 -2.32 -16.62 -8.14
CA HIS A 73 -2.24 -17.63 -9.18
C HIS A 73 -0.90 -17.67 -9.93
N ARG A 74 -0.01 -16.68 -9.75
CA ARG A 74 1.33 -16.59 -10.40
C ARG A 74 1.31 -16.82 -11.92
N GLN A 75 0.16 -16.68 -12.57
CA GLN A 75 0.03 -16.92 -14.00
C GLN A 75 0.57 -15.70 -14.74
N LYS A 76 1.52 -15.87 -15.66
CA LYS A 76 2.11 -14.77 -16.41
C LYS A 76 1.07 -14.16 -17.37
N HIS A 77 1.02 -12.83 -17.48
CA HIS A 77 0.42 -12.04 -18.58
C HIS A 77 -1.11 -11.82 -18.68
N TRP A 78 -1.88 -11.85 -17.60
CA TRP A 78 -3.29 -11.43 -17.66
C TRP A 78 -3.39 -9.90 -17.67
N LYS A 79 -3.37 -9.35 -18.89
CA LYS A 79 -3.63 -7.95 -19.32
C LYS A 79 -3.22 -6.89 -18.29
N MET A 80 -2.09 -6.22 -18.55
CA MET A 80 -1.66 -4.99 -17.85
C MET A 80 -2.81 -3.98 -17.61
N LYS A 81 -3.79 -3.88 -18.51
CA LYS A 81 -5.00 -3.03 -18.30
C LYS A 81 -5.86 -3.48 -17.12
N ALA A 82 -6.04 -4.79 -16.92
CA ALA A 82 -6.78 -5.36 -15.78
C ALA A 82 -6.03 -5.08 -14.48
N GLU A 83 -4.71 -5.25 -14.46
CA GLU A 83 -3.87 -4.92 -13.30
C GLU A 83 -3.96 -3.43 -12.93
N ILE A 84 -3.90 -2.53 -13.92
CA ILE A 84 -4.07 -1.08 -13.70
C ILE A 84 -5.47 -0.77 -13.15
N SER A 85 -6.51 -1.44 -13.65
CA SER A 85 -7.89 -1.22 -13.20
C SER A 85 -8.10 -1.71 -11.76
N VAL A 86 -7.56 -2.88 -11.41
CA VAL A 86 -7.62 -3.44 -10.05
C VAL A 86 -6.84 -2.56 -9.07
N LEU A 87 -5.66 -2.09 -9.46
CA LEU A 87 -4.87 -1.14 -8.69
C LEU A 87 -5.67 0.15 -8.41
N LYS A 88 -6.23 0.77 -9.47
CA LYS A 88 -7.03 1.99 -9.35
C LYS A 88 -8.22 1.78 -8.40
N ASN A 89 -8.98 0.71 -8.59
CA ASN A 89 -10.14 0.41 -7.74
C ASN A 89 -9.74 0.21 -6.27
N SER A 90 -8.61 -0.44 -6.01
CA SER A 90 -8.12 -0.67 -4.65
C SER A 90 -7.72 0.65 -3.97
N ILE A 91 -7.05 1.55 -4.72
CA ILE A 91 -6.69 2.89 -4.25
C ILE A 91 -7.94 3.74 -4.02
N ASP A 92 -8.88 3.76 -4.96
CA ASP A 92 -10.12 4.54 -4.83
C ASP A 92 -10.95 4.10 -3.61
N ASN A 93 -11.11 2.78 -3.42
CA ASN A 93 -11.81 2.22 -2.26
C ASN A 93 -11.13 2.60 -0.95
N TYR A 94 -9.79 2.57 -0.91
CA TYR A 94 -9.03 3.00 0.25
C TYR A 94 -9.28 4.48 0.56
N LEU A 95 -9.17 5.35 -0.45
CA LEU A 95 -9.33 6.80 -0.28
C LEU A 95 -10.76 7.19 0.14
N GLN A 96 -11.79 6.47 -0.34
CA GLN A 96 -13.18 6.71 0.08
C GLN A 96 -13.45 6.36 1.54
N GLN A 97 -12.69 5.41 2.10
CA GLN A 97 -12.86 4.93 3.48
C GLN A 97 -11.73 5.40 4.40
N PHE A 98 -10.87 6.27 3.89
CA PHE A 98 -9.73 6.81 4.59
C PHE A 98 -10.20 7.50 5.86
N SER A 99 -9.50 7.23 6.95
CA SER A 99 -9.67 7.90 8.21
C SER A 99 -8.32 7.88 8.91
N LYS A 100 -7.89 9.05 9.40
CA LYS A 100 -6.64 9.18 10.14
C LYS A 100 -6.57 8.21 11.34
N ASP A 101 -7.70 7.92 11.97
CA ASP A 101 -7.77 7.04 13.14
C ASP A 101 -7.53 5.56 12.82
N LYS A 102 -7.59 5.19 11.53
CA LYS A 102 -7.27 3.84 11.06
C LYS A 102 -5.79 3.66 10.71
N LEU A 103 -5.01 4.74 10.68
CA LEU A 103 -3.58 4.68 10.40
C LEU A 103 -2.85 3.95 11.53
N ILE A 104 -1.94 3.06 11.15
CA ILE A 104 -1.08 2.37 12.10
C ILE A 104 0.08 3.30 12.44
N SER A 105 0.23 3.62 13.73
CA SER A 105 1.36 4.38 14.23
C SER A 105 2.37 3.48 14.92
N PHE A 106 3.65 3.59 14.57
CA PHE A 106 4.74 2.89 15.26
C PHE A 106 6.06 3.64 15.15
N ASN A 107 7.01 3.31 16.03
CA ASN A 107 8.36 3.85 15.95
C ASN A 107 9.15 3.07 14.90
N ALA A 108 9.60 3.76 13.85
CA ALA A 108 10.35 3.17 12.74
C ALA A 108 11.89 3.31 12.87
N GLY A 109 12.39 3.72 14.04
CA GLY A 109 13.81 3.87 14.36
C GLY A 109 14.20 5.32 14.63
N ASP A 110 13.78 6.24 13.76
CA ASP A 110 14.09 7.68 13.85
C ASP A 110 12.85 8.54 14.18
N GLY A 111 11.79 7.92 14.71
CA GLY A 111 10.57 8.61 15.12
C GLY A 111 9.29 7.81 14.91
N MET A 112 8.19 8.39 15.39
CA MET A 112 6.84 7.86 15.15
C MET A 112 6.41 8.19 13.72
N VAL A 113 5.93 7.19 13.00
CA VAL A 113 5.37 7.33 11.66
C VAL A 113 3.92 6.87 11.64
N PHE A 114 3.12 7.44 10.73
CA PHE A 114 1.81 6.93 10.36
C PHE A 114 1.91 6.17 9.05
N ALA A 115 1.37 4.95 9.01
CA ALA A 115 1.42 4.14 7.81
C ALA A 115 0.19 3.24 7.67
N ASP A 116 -0.02 2.74 6.47
CA ASP A 116 -1.08 1.80 6.16
C ASP A 116 -0.75 0.97 4.91
N ILE A 117 -1.55 -0.07 4.66
CA ILE A 117 -1.38 -0.98 3.52
C ILE A 117 -2.65 -0.97 2.65
N ILE A 118 -2.48 -0.65 1.37
CA ILE A 118 -3.46 -0.88 0.32
C ILE A 118 -3.16 -2.24 -0.30
N TRP A 119 -4.02 -3.23 -0.04
CA TRP A 119 -3.89 -4.57 -0.60
C TRP A 119 -4.46 -4.62 -2.02
N VAL A 120 -3.62 -4.98 -2.99
CA VAL A 120 -4.02 -5.18 -4.38
C VAL A 120 -3.99 -6.67 -4.66
N MET A 121 -5.16 -7.28 -4.55
CA MET A 121 -5.36 -8.72 -4.73
C MET A 121 -5.64 -9.00 -6.19
N ALA A 122 -4.61 -9.48 -6.87
CA ALA A 122 -4.66 -9.85 -8.25
C ALA A 122 -5.10 -11.34 -8.27
N GLY A 123 -6.18 -11.65 -9.00
CA GLY A 123 -6.65 -13.03 -9.23
C GLY A 123 -7.97 -13.40 -8.55
N ALA A 124 -8.52 -12.54 -7.69
CA ALA A 124 -9.86 -12.72 -7.15
C ALA A 124 -10.88 -12.76 -8.30
N LYS A 125 -11.58 -13.88 -8.47
CA LYS A 125 -12.65 -14.00 -9.47
C LYS A 125 -13.61 -12.83 -9.28
N ALA A 126 -13.88 -12.09 -10.36
CA ALA A 126 -15.03 -11.20 -10.40
C ALA A 126 -16.24 -12.02 -9.92
N LYS A 127 -16.92 -11.56 -8.86
CA LYS A 127 -18.19 -12.19 -8.46
C LYS A 127 -19.04 -12.29 -9.72
N PRO A 128 -19.58 -13.48 -10.07
CA PRO A 128 -20.45 -13.59 -11.22
C PRO A 128 -21.56 -12.56 -11.04
N LYS A 129 -21.82 -11.74 -12.08
CA LYS A 129 -23.03 -10.93 -12.10
C LYS A 129 -24.19 -11.89 -11.82
N PRO A 130 -25.11 -11.57 -10.88
CA PRO A 130 -26.32 -12.37 -10.78
C PRO A 130 -26.97 -12.33 -12.16
N TYR A 131 -27.14 -13.51 -12.76
CA TYR A 131 -27.90 -13.62 -13.99
C TYR A 131 -29.31 -13.09 -13.66
N SER A 132 -29.72 -12.02 -14.32
CA SER A 132 -31.11 -11.66 -14.41
C SER A 132 -31.78 -12.74 -15.25
N LEU A 133 -32.68 -13.50 -14.63
CA LEU A 133 -33.68 -14.31 -15.33
C LEU A 133 -34.74 -13.40 -15.95
#